data_AF-A0ABD7PB94-F1
#
_entry.id   AF-A0ABD7PB94-F1
#
_cell.length_a   1.000
_cell.length_b   1.000
_cell.length_c   1.000
_cell.angle_alpha   90.00
_cell.angle_beta   90.00
_cell.angle_gamma   90.00
#
_symmetry.space_group_name_H-M   'P 1'
#
loop_
_entity.id
_entity.type
_entity.pdbx_description
1 polymer ?
#
loop_
_entity_poly.entity_id
_entity_poly.type
_entity_poly.pdbx_seq_one_letter_code
_entity_poly.pdbx_strand_id
1 'polypeptide(L)'
;MDQDDVLSKISSENTTAHELLSEAMPNAASRFYRTAKNLSRLLDEVREHFPDASYYAASGSLCLLLGESHNKHDQPQQELLAHAAPDLRVEGGDW
;
A
#
# COMPACT_ATOMS: atom_id res chain seq x y z
N MET A 1 -13.61 8.62 15.72
CA MET A 1 -12.37 9.36 15.84
C MET A 1 -12.02 9.80 14.44
N ASP A 2 -12.08 11.10 14.18
CA ASP A 2 -11.57 11.65 12.93
C ASP A 2 -10.06 11.93 13.03
N GLN A 3 -9.46 12.52 12.00
CA GLN A 3 -8.02 12.81 11.97
C GLN A 3 -7.59 13.74 13.11
N ASP A 4 -8.36 14.80 13.38
CA ASP A 4 -8.02 15.79 14.39
C ASP A 4 -8.12 15.20 15.80
N ASP A 5 -9.12 14.33 16.04
CA ASP A 5 -9.23 13.56 17.28
C ASP A 5 -8.00 12.63 17.50
N VAL A 6 -7.57 11.90 16.45
CA VAL A 6 -6.39 11.00 16.52
C VAL A 6 -5.15 11.80 16.88
N LEU A 7 -4.90 12.90 16.19
CA LEU A 7 -3.74 13.76 16.41
C LEU A 7 -3.76 14.38 17.81
N SER A 8 -4.93 14.84 18.26
CA SER A 8 -5.11 15.37 19.61
C SER A 8 -4.71 14.31 20.64
N LYS A 9 -5.24 13.10 20.57
CA LYS A 9 -4.91 12.02 21.51
C LYS A 9 -3.44 11.66 21.54
N ILE A 10 -2.81 11.50 20.37
CA ILE A 10 -1.37 11.20 20.29
C ILE A 10 -0.56 12.30 21.00
N SER A 11 -0.93 13.57 20.80
CA SER A 11 -0.22 14.70 21.38
C SER A 11 -0.47 14.89 22.89
N SER A 12 -1.69 14.60 23.38
CA SER A 12 -2.12 14.94 24.74
C SER A 12 -2.05 13.77 25.73
N GLU A 13 -2.24 12.53 25.25
CA GLU A 13 -2.35 11.33 26.11
C GLU A 13 -1.06 10.51 26.15
N ASN A 14 0.03 10.99 25.54
CA ASN A 14 1.31 10.26 25.43
C ASN A 14 1.13 8.82 24.90
N THR A 15 0.23 8.66 23.93
CA THR A 15 -0.05 7.40 23.24
C THR A 15 0.41 7.47 21.79
N THR A 16 0.53 6.32 21.14
CA THR A 16 0.91 6.20 19.73
C THR A 16 -0.27 5.79 18.85
N ALA A 17 -0.20 6.09 17.55
CA ALA A 17 -1.18 5.59 16.58
C ALA A 17 -1.33 4.06 16.60
N HIS A 18 -0.23 3.34 16.88
CA HIS A 18 -0.24 1.88 17.01
C HIS A 18 -1.05 1.41 18.22
N GLU A 19 -0.89 2.06 19.38
CA GLU A 19 -1.66 1.75 20.58
C GLU A 19 -3.14 2.05 20.39
N LEU A 20 -3.48 3.22 19.82
CA LEU A 20 -4.86 3.57 19.47
C LEU A 20 -5.50 2.53 18.54
N LEU A 21 -4.77 2.08 17.52
CA LEU A 21 -5.24 1.04 16.61
C LEU A 21 -5.40 -0.31 17.32
N SER A 22 -4.47 -0.66 18.20
CA SER A 22 -4.49 -1.94 18.92
C SER A 22 -5.58 -1.99 19.98
N GLU A 23 -5.90 -0.86 20.61
CA GLU A 23 -7.04 -0.73 21.52
C GLU A 23 -8.37 -0.90 20.77
N ALA A 24 -8.54 -0.21 19.64
CA ALA A 24 -9.77 -0.28 18.85
C ALA A 24 -9.92 -1.61 18.08
N MET A 25 -8.81 -2.17 17.61
CA MET A 25 -8.77 -3.38 16.79
C MET A 25 -7.51 -4.20 17.10
N PRO A 26 -7.53 -5.06 18.14
CA PRO A 26 -6.36 -5.78 18.65
C PRO A 26 -5.59 -6.61 17.63
N ASN A 27 -6.28 -7.09 16.59
CA ASN A 27 -5.69 -7.93 15.54
C ASN A 27 -5.38 -7.17 14.24
N ALA A 28 -5.49 -5.83 14.21
CA ALA A 28 -5.27 -5.04 13.00
C ALA A 28 -3.84 -5.21 12.45
N ALA A 29 -2.84 -5.05 13.32
CA ALA A 29 -1.43 -5.15 12.93
C ALA A 29 -1.09 -6.53 12.33
N SER A 30 -1.51 -7.61 13.00
CA SER A 30 -1.26 -8.97 12.51
C SER A 30 -1.95 -9.25 11.16
N ARG A 31 -3.17 -8.75 10.97
CA ARG A 31 -3.89 -8.84 9.69
C ARG A 31 -3.20 -8.02 8.61
N PHE A 32 -2.75 -6.80 8.92
CA PHE A 32 -2.02 -5.95 8.00
C PHE A 32 -0.72 -6.62 7.51
N TYR A 33 0.11 -7.12 8.43
CA TYR A 33 1.35 -7.82 8.07
C TYR A 33 1.11 -9.07 7.23
N ARG A 34 0.05 -9.85 7.55
CA ARG A 34 -0.31 -11.01 6.74
C ARG A 34 -0.72 -10.62 5.32
N THR A 35 -1.50 -9.56 5.16
CA THR A 35 -1.89 -9.06 3.83
C THR A 35 -0.67 -8.56 3.04
N ALA A 36 0.21 -7.77 3.68
CA ALA A 36 1.44 -7.29 3.05
C ALA A 36 2.34 -8.45 2.60
N LYS A 37 2.48 -9.49 3.43
CA LYS A 37 3.24 -10.70 3.10
C LYS A 37 2.65 -11.45 1.90
N ASN A 38 1.32 -11.56 1.84
CA ASN A 38 0.66 -12.22 0.71
C ASN A 38 0.85 -11.44 -0.60
N LEU A 39 0.78 -10.10 -0.57
CA LEU A 39 1.07 -9.26 -1.73
C LEU A 39 2.52 -9.41 -2.20
N SER A 40 3.48 -9.42 -1.28
CA SER A 40 4.89 -9.64 -1.60
C SER A 40 5.11 -10.99 -2.28
N ARG A 41 4.54 -12.06 -1.71
CA ARG A 41 4.65 -13.41 -2.27
C ARG A 41 4.04 -13.50 -3.68
N LEU A 42 2.87 -12.90 -3.89
CA LEU A 42 2.25 -12.85 -5.20
C LEU A 42 3.17 -12.14 -6.21
N LEU A 43 3.81 -11.05 -5.81
CA LEU A 43 4.75 -10.34 -6.69
C LEU A 43 5.98 -11.20 -7.02
N ASP A 44 6.51 -11.94 -6.04
CA ASP A 44 7.61 -12.87 -6.27
C ASP A 44 7.23 -13.98 -7.27
N GLU A 45 6.04 -14.57 -7.12
CA GLU A 45 5.50 -15.58 -8.03
C GLU A 45 5.29 -15.01 -9.45
N VAL A 46 4.81 -13.76 -9.58
CA VAL A 46 4.70 -13.08 -10.88
C VAL A 46 6.08 -12.84 -11.49
N ARG A 47 7.09 -12.48 -10.68
CA ARG A 47 8.47 -12.22 -11.12
C ARG A 47 9.20 -13.46 -11.62
N GLU A 48 8.75 -14.66 -11.28
CA GLU A 48 9.25 -15.90 -11.90
C GLU A 48 8.99 -15.92 -13.42
N HIS A 49 7.95 -15.22 -13.88
CA HIS A 49 7.59 -15.10 -15.29
C HIS A 49 7.90 -13.73 -15.90
N PHE A 50 7.78 -12.66 -15.10
CA PHE A 50 7.97 -11.26 -15.51
C PHE A 50 8.91 -10.55 -14.51
N PRO A 51 10.23 -10.65 -14.68
CA PRO A 51 11.21 -10.20 -13.67
C PRO A 51 11.07 -8.74 -13.24
N ASP A 52 10.63 -7.88 -14.15
CA ASP A 52 10.49 -6.43 -13.93
C ASP A 52 9.13 -6.04 -13.33
N ALA A 53 8.25 -7.01 -13.04
CA ALA A 53 6.93 -6.74 -12.49
C ALA A 53 7.00 -5.95 -11.17
N SER A 54 6.04 -5.06 -11.00
CA SER A 54 5.97 -4.14 -9.86
C SER A 54 4.53 -3.83 -9.46
N TYR A 55 4.35 -3.42 -8.20
CA TYR A 55 3.13 -2.75 -7.80
C TYR A 55 3.32 -1.24 -7.91
N TYR A 56 2.29 -0.55 -8.39
CA TYR A 56 2.29 0.91 -8.52
C TYR A 56 0.99 1.47 -7.95
N ALA A 57 1.10 2.51 -7.12
CA ALA A 57 -0.06 3.25 -6.61
C ALA A 57 -0.41 4.36 -7.61
N ALA A 58 -1.32 4.09 -8.53
CA ALA A 58 -1.79 5.05 -9.52
C ALA A 58 -3.12 5.67 -9.06
N SER A 59 -3.17 6.99 -8.90
CA SER A 59 -4.42 7.74 -8.69
C SER A 59 -5.34 7.13 -7.60
N GLY A 60 -4.75 6.67 -6.50
CA GLY A 60 -5.51 6.11 -5.39
C GLY A 60 -5.78 4.61 -5.44
N SER A 61 -5.34 3.88 -6.48
CA SER A 61 -5.54 2.42 -6.60
C SER A 61 -4.21 1.67 -6.66
N LEU A 62 -4.19 0.46 -6.10
CA LEU A 62 -3.06 -0.47 -6.27
C LEU A 62 -3.16 -1.16 -7.65
N CYS A 63 -2.11 -1.02 -8.45
CA CYS A 63 -1.99 -1.63 -9.77
C CYS A 63 -0.84 -2.65 -9.79
N LEU A 64 -1.05 -3.78 -10.48
CA LEU A 64 0.00 -4.73 -10.84
C LEU A 64 0.47 -4.44 -12.27
N LEU A 65 1.75 -4.15 -12.43
CA LEU A 65 2.40 -3.92 -13.71
C LEU A 65 3.38 -5.06 -14.01
N LEU A 66 3.51 -5.43 -15.28
CA LEU A 66 4.50 -6.43 -15.74
C LEU A 66 5.90 -5.83 -15.99
N GLY A 67 6.10 -4.58 -15.57
CA GLY A 67 7.35 -3.84 -15.67
C GLY A 67 7.32 -2.58 -14.79
N GLU A 68 8.18 -1.62 -15.09
CA GLU A 68 8.22 -0.31 -14.42
C GLU A 68 7.03 0.58 -14.82
N SER A 69 6.59 1.47 -13.92
CA SER A 69 5.47 2.38 -14.22
C SER A 69 5.83 3.49 -15.18
N HIS A 70 7.11 3.85 -15.24
CA HIS A 70 7.65 4.90 -16.10
C HIS A 70 8.92 4.40 -16.78
N ASN A 71 9.12 4.81 -18.02
CA ASN A 71 10.36 4.51 -18.73
C ASN A 71 11.51 5.45 -18.31
N LYS A 72 12.70 5.27 -18.89
CA LYS A 72 13.90 6.10 -18.62
C LYS A 72 13.74 7.60 -18.89
N HIS A 73 12.69 8.00 -19.60
CA HIS A 73 12.36 9.39 -19.90
C HIS A 73 11.19 9.90 -19.04
N ASP A 74 10.86 9.19 -17.96
CA ASP A 74 9.77 9.50 -17.04
C ASP A 74 8.38 9.51 -17.73
N GLN A 75 8.22 8.74 -18.81
CA GLN A 75 6.94 8.62 -19.50
C GLN A 75 6.16 7.41 -18.94
N PRO A 76 4.87 7.58 -18.62
CA PRO A 76 4.07 6.50 -18.05
C PRO A 76 3.88 5.36 -19.05
N GLN A 77 3.98 4.12 -18.57
CA GLN A 77 3.85 2.89 -19.37
C GLN A 77 2.53 2.16 -19.05
N GLN A 78 1.41 2.76 -19.46
CA GLN A 78 0.08 2.21 -19.16
C GLN A 78 -0.14 0.84 -19.82
N GLU A 79 0.56 0.54 -20.91
CA GLU A 79 0.53 -0.74 -21.61
C GLU A 79 1.03 -1.92 -20.77
N LEU A 80 1.78 -1.64 -19.69
CA LEU A 80 2.29 -2.67 -18.77
C LEU A 80 1.31 -3.00 -17.64
N LEU A 81 0.17 -2.31 -17.55
CA LEU A 81 -0.87 -2.59 -16.57
C LEU A 81 -1.52 -3.95 -16.82
N ALA A 82 -1.33 -4.89 -15.89
CA ALA A 82 -2.01 -6.19 -15.92
C ALA A 82 -3.36 -6.13 -15.19
N HIS A 83 -3.36 -5.59 -13.97
CA HIS A 83 -4.56 -5.52 -13.12
C HIS A 83 -4.58 -4.25 -12.28
N ALA A 84 -5.77 -3.74 -12.01
CA ALA A 84 -6.04 -2.69 -11.04
C ALA A 84 -6.99 -3.23 -9.96
N ALA A 85 -6.77 -2.84 -8.70
CA ALA A 85 -7.64 -3.14 -7.58
C ALA A 85 -8.41 -1.87 -7.17
N PRO A 86 -9.55 -1.54 -7.83
CA PRO A 86 -10.25 -0.26 -7.62
C PRO A 86 -10.84 -0.11 -6.21
N ASP A 87 -11.10 -1.23 -5.53
CA ASP A 87 -11.62 -1.24 -4.16
C ASP A 87 -10.53 -1.06 -3.10
N LEU A 88 -9.25 -1.24 -3.48
CA LEU A 88 -8.12 -1.03 -2.59
C LEU A 88 -7.57 0.38 -2.77
N ARG A 89 -8.00 1.28 -1.88
CA ARG A 89 -7.52 2.67 -1.89
C ARG A 89 -6.16 2.79 -1.23
N VAL A 90 -5.20 3.32 -1.97
CA VAL A 90 -3.84 3.60 -1.50
C VAL A 90 -3.50 5.04 -1.84
N GLU A 91 -3.26 5.86 -0.82
CA GLU A 91 -2.81 7.23 -1.01
C GLU A 91 -1.30 7.25 -1.31
N GLY A 92 -0.88 8.14 -2.20
CA GLY A 92 0.53 8.34 -2.54
C GLY A 92 1.17 9.41 -1.66
N GLY A 93 2.49 9.36 -1.54
CA GLY A 93 3.30 10.36 -0.83
C GLY A 93 4.64 9.80 -0.40
N ASP A 94 5.64 10.67 -0.28
CA ASP A 94 7.02 10.32 0.10
C ASP A 94 7.28 10.56 1.61
N TRP A 95 6.22 10.68 2.42
CA TRP A 95 6.29 11.09 3.83
C TRP A 95 6.64 9.92 4.77
#